data_AF-A0A923L821-F1
#
_entry.id   AF-A0A923L821-F1
#
_cell.length_a   1.000
_cell.length_b   1.000
_cell.length_c   1.000
_cell.angle_alpha   90.00
_cell.angle_beta   90.00
_cell.angle_gamma   90.00
#
_symmetry.space_group_name_H-M   'P 1'
#
loop_
_entity.id
_entity.type
_entity.pdbx_description
1 polymer ?
#
loop_
_entity_poly.entity_id
_entity_poly.type
_entity_poly.pdbx_seq_one_letter_code
_entity_poly.pdbx_strand_id
1 'polypeptide(L)' 'MKCGTKRYVVEAELNGTKWLKTVMARSPAEARKKFRFSYGSDASIIAVKQVKGQLEYL' A
#
# COMPACT_ATOMS: atom_id res chain seq x y z
N MET A 1 7.38 -23.86 1.27
CA MET A 1 6.40 -22.76 1.18
C MET A 1 6.96 -21.55 1.94
N LYS A 2 7.57 -20.56 1.28
CA LYS A 2 8.15 -19.39 1.97
C LYS A 2 7.07 -18.33 2.15
N CYS A 3 6.58 -18.16 3.38
CA CYS A 3 5.64 -17.11 3.74
C CYS A 3 6.37 -15.76 3.70
N GLY A 4 6.49 -15.16 2.51
CA GLY A 4 7.22 -13.91 2.26
C GLY A 4 6.33 -12.68 2.15
N THR A 5 5.03 -12.83 2.42
CA THR A 5 4.07 -11.73 2.33
C THR A 5 4.24 -10.81 3.54
N LYS A 6 4.53 -9.54 3.26
CA LYS A 6 4.69 -8.46 4.22
C LYS A 6 3.50 -7.51 4.12
N ARG A 7 3.32 -6.70 5.16
CA ARG A 7 2.33 -5.62 5.19
C ARG A 7 2.97 -4.33 4.68
N TYR A 8 2.33 -3.67 3.73
CA TYR A 8 2.73 -2.36 3.20
C TYR A 8 1.60 -1.37 3.42
N VAL A 9 1.93 -0.13 3.76
CA VAL A 9 1.00 1.00 3.73
C VAL A 9 1.29 1.80 2.47
N VAL A 10 0.24 1.99 1.67
CA VAL A 10 0.23 2.80 0.46
C VAL A 10 -0.48 4.11 0.80
N GLU A 11 0.26 5.20 0.67
CA GLU A 11 -0.28 6.55 0.71
C GLU A 11 -0.57 6.96 -0.73
N ALA A 12 -1.80 7.34 -1.01
CA ALA A 12 -2.25 7.72 -2.34
C ALA A 12 -3.24 8.89 -2.26
N GLU A 13 -3.29 9.69 -3.31
CA GLU A 13 -4.31 10.71 -3.49
C GLU A 13 -5.38 10.20 -4.45
N LEU A 14 -6.64 10.32 -4.04
CA LEU A 14 -7.80 10.02 -4.87
C LEU A 14 -8.80 11.16 -4.71
N ASN A 15 -9.16 11.81 -5.83
CA ASN A 15 -10.05 12.97 -5.86
C ASN A 15 -9.59 14.11 -4.92
N GLY A 16 -8.29 14.40 -4.88
CA GLY A 16 -7.71 15.46 -4.03
C GLY A 16 -7.72 15.15 -2.52
N THR A 17 -8.14 13.95 -2.13
CA THR A 17 -8.10 13.48 -0.74
C THR A 17 -6.95 12.49 -0.56
N LYS A 18 -6.19 12.60 0.52
CA LYS A 18 -5.16 11.63 0.88
C LYS A 18 -5.77 10.40 1.53
N TRP A 19 -5.39 9.23 1.04
CA TRP A 19 -5.80 7.92 1.51
C TRP A 19 -4.59 7.12 1.94
N LEU A 20 -4.74 6.44 3.08
CA LEU A 20 -3.79 5.45 3.58
C LEU A 20 -4.46 4.08 3.52
N LYS A 21 -3.89 3.16 2.74
CA LYS A 21 -4.40 1.79 2.62
C LYS A 21 -3.32 0.77 2.86
N THR A 22 -3.68 -0.27 3.59
CA THR A 22 -2.78 -1.38 3.88
C THR A 22 -2.95 -2.47 2.83
N VAL A 23 -1.83 -2.94 2.25
CA VAL A 23 -1.79 -3.97 1.22
C VAL A 23 -0.81 -5.07 1.63
N MET A 24 -1.25 -6.32 1.51
CA MET A 24 -0.40 -7.50 1.72
C MET A 24 0.32 -7.86 0.42
N ALA A 25 1.65 -7.77 0.40
CA ALA A 25 2.48 -8.00 -0.78
C ALA A 25 3.86 -8.55 -0.41
N ARG A 26 4.59 -9.16 -1.35
CA ARG A 26 5.95 -9.66 -1.09
C ARG A 26 7.02 -8.58 -1.33
N SER A 27 6.67 -7.55 -2.09
CA SER A 27 7.56 -6.45 -2.47
C SER A 27 6.77 -5.13 -2.58
N PRO A 28 7.43 -3.96 -2.49
CA PRO A 28 6.78 -2.67 -2.70
C PRO A 28 6.23 -2.52 -4.13
N ALA A 29 6.87 -3.12 -5.14
CA ALA A 29 6.36 -3.12 -6.50
C ALA A 29 5.04 -3.90 -6.63
N GLU A 30 4.94 -5.05 -5.97
CA GLU A 30 3.70 -5.83 -5.91
C GLU A 30 2.60 -5.08 -5.13
N ALA A 31 2.95 -4.35 -4.06
CA ALA A 31 2.01 -3.50 -3.33
C ALA A 31 1.42 -2.39 -4.22
N ARG A 32 2.27 -1.69 -5.01
CA ARG A 32 1.81 -0.69 -6.00
C ARG A 32 0.88 -1.29 -7.04
N LYS A 33 1.26 -2.45 -7.60
CA LYS A 33 0.45 -3.16 -8.61
C LYS A 33 -0.91 -3.54 -8.06
N LYS A 34 -0.96 -4.12 -6.86
CA LYS A 34 -2.21 -4.49 -6.19
C LYS A 34 -3.08 -3.27 -5.87
N PHE A 35 -2.47 -2.20 -5.36
CA PHE A 35 -3.19 -0.96 -5.09
C PHE A 35 -3.81 -0.38 -6.37
N ARG A 36 -3.05 -0.30 -7.47
CA ARG A 36 -3.54 0.18 -8.76
C ARG A 36 -4.62 -0.72 -9.37
N PHE A 37 -4.52 -2.03 -9.14
CA PHE A 37 -5.58 -2.98 -9.55
C PHE A 37 -6.89 -2.74 -8.79
N SER A 38 -6.82 -2.40 -7.50
CA SER A 38 -8.00 -2.16 -6.67
C SER A 38 -8.63 -0.77 -6.84
N TYR A 39 -7.82 0.26 -7.08
CA TYR A 39 -8.27 1.67 -7.09
C TYR A 39 -8.21 2.33 -8.47
N GLY A 40 -7.76 1.61 -9.50
CA GLY A 40 -7.65 2.14 -10.86
C GLY A 40 -6.44 3.06 -11.05
N SER A 41 -6.34 3.65 -12.24
CA SER A 41 -5.25 4.57 -12.60
C SER A 41 -5.43 5.99 -12.05
N ASP A 42 -6.63 6.33 -11.58
CA ASP A 42 -6.96 7.63 -10.98
C ASP A 42 -6.32 7.84 -9.61
N ALA A 43 -5.97 6.75 -8.91
CA ALA A 43 -5.31 6.84 -7.62
C ALA A 43 -3.81 7.13 -7.81
N SER A 44 -3.40 8.36 -7.47
CA SER A 44 -2.00 8.78 -7.53
C SER A 44 -1.25 8.27 -6.31
N ILE A 45 -0.38 7.28 -6.49
CA ILE A 45 0.41 6.73 -5.39
C ILE A 45 1.53 7.71 -5.01
N ILE A 46 1.48 8.24 -3.78
CA ILE A 46 2.48 9.15 -3.23
C ILE A 46 3.65 8.36 -2.64
N ALA A 47 3.35 7.37 -1.78
CA ALA A 47 4.37 6.59 -1.09
C ALA A 47 3.93 5.15 -0.82
N VAL A 48 4.90 4.24 -0.75
CA VAL A 48 4.69 2.86 -0.29
C VAL A 48 5.73 2.53 0.76
N LYS A 49 5.28 2.27 1.98
CA LYS A 49 6.12 1.97 3.14
C LYS A 49 5.87 0.56 3.62
N GLN A 50 6.93 -0.21 3.85
CA GLN A 50 6.79 -1.52 4.50
C GLN A 50 6.55 -1.30 5.99
N VAL A 51 5.49 -1.91 6.54
CA VAL A 51 5.25 -1.94 7.98
C VAL A 51 6.05 -3.10 8.58
N LYS A 52 6.88 -2.79 9.58
CA LYS A 52 7.59 -3.77 10.41
C LYS A 52 7.18 -3.49 11.87
N GLY A 53 6.41 -4.39 12.50
CA GLY A 53 5.92 -4.17 13.87
C GLY A 53 4.77 -3.15 13.95
N GLN A 54 4.07 -3.12 15.09
CA GLN A 54 2.78 -2.46 15.37
C GLN A 54 2.52 -1.15 14.59
N LEU A 55 1.38 -1.12 13.88
CA LEU A 55 0.74 0.14 13.49
C LEU A 55 0.30 0.81 14.80
N GLU A 56 1.10 1.73 15.31
CA GLU A 56 0.66 2.65 16.35
C GLU A 56 -0.36 3.59 15.69
N TYR A 57 -1.61 3.43 16.11
CA TYR A 57 -2.73 4.29 15.73
C TYR A 57 -2.51 5.59 16.54
N LEU A 58 -1.99 6.64 15.88
CA LEU A 58 -2.03 8.01 16.38
C LEU A 58 -3.40 8.64 16.07
#